data_AF-A0A946SFG6-F1
#
_entry.id   AF-A0A946SFG6-F1
#
_cell.length_a   1.000
_cell.length_b   1.000
_cell.length_c   1.000
_cell.angle_alpha   90.00
_cell.angle_beta   90.00
_cell.angle_gamma   90.00
#
_symmetry.space_group_name_H-M   'P 1'
#
loop_
_entity.id
_entity.type
_entity.pdbx_description
1 polymer ?
#
loop_
_entity_poly.entity_id
_entity_poly.type
_entity_poly.pdbx_seq_one_letter_code
_entity_poly.pdbx_strand_id
1 'polypeptide(L)'
;MKKINLIFFLLSIVFNASAGDQETSQLNQINKKVNLCKSCHGPNIGNRDYNYIIKSLESFRKGSRDNPAMNAIAKPLTDDEIKNLAKFYSQKN
;
A
#
# COMPACT_ATOMS: atom_id res chain seq x y z
N MET A 1 39.20 -8.52 45.35
CA MET A 1 37.89 -9.05 44.90
C MET A 1 36.82 -7.98 45.08
N LYS A 2 35.88 -7.87 44.13
CA LYS A 2 34.67 -7.03 44.13
C LYS A 2 34.84 -5.51 43.89
N LYS A 3 35.33 -5.14 42.70
CA LYS A 3 35.07 -3.82 42.07
C LYS A 3 34.43 -4.03 40.69
N ILE A 4 33.30 -4.72 40.66
CA ILE A 4 32.49 -4.99 39.47
C ILE A 4 31.06 -4.89 39.97
N ASN A 5 30.44 -3.69 39.92
CA ASN A 5 28.99 -3.48 40.11
C ASN A 5 28.57 -2.00 39.94
N LEU A 6 29.11 -1.29 38.94
CA LEU A 6 28.61 0.07 38.64
C LEU A 6 28.71 0.46 37.15
N ILE A 7 28.68 -0.52 36.24
CA ILE A 7 28.73 -0.29 34.78
C ILE A 7 27.50 -0.88 34.07
N PHE A 8 26.68 -1.68 34.75
CA PHE A 8 25.52 -2.36 34.13
C PHE A 8 24.23 -1.53 34.05
N PHE A 9 24.20 -0.31 34.60
CA PHE A 9 22.97 0.49 34.67
C PHE A 9 22.88 1.63 33.64
N LEU A 10 23.89 1.80 32.77
CA LEU A 10 23.94 2.87 31.76
C LEU A 10 23.62 2.43 30.31
N LEU A 11 23.15 1.18 30.11
CA LEU A 11 22.83 0.65 28.77
C LEU A 11 21.33 0.39 28.59
N SER A 12 20.47 1.30 29.06
CA SER A 12 19.08 1.38 28.57
C SER A 12 19.05 2.41 27.45
N ILE A 13 19.59 2.00 26.29
CA ILE A 13 19.47 2.74 25.04
C ILE A 13 17.98 2.89 24.77
N VAL A 14 17.52 4.14 24.80
CA VAL A 14 16.23 4.56 24.26
C VAL A 14 16.13 4.04 22.83
N PHE A 15 15.32 2.99 22.64
CA PHE A 15 14.89 2.52 21.33
C PHE A 15 13.92 3.58 20.79
N ASN A 16 14.47 4.64 20.19
CA ASN A 16 13.69 5.59 19.42
C ASN A 16 13.19 4.86 18.17
N ALA A 17 12.00 4.27 18.27
CA ALA A 17 11.22 3.86 17.11
C ALA A 17 10.85 5.14 16.35
N SER A 18 11.61 5.48 15.31
CA SER A 18 11.21 6.54 14.39
C SER A 18 9.92 6.11 13.71
N ALA A 19 8.84 6.86 13.93
CA ALA A 19 7.56 6.64 13.27
C ALA A 19 7.52 7.21 11.84
N GLY A 20 8.67 7.45 11.20
CA GLY A 20 8.79 8.15 9.90
C GLY A 20 8.98 7.23 8.69
N ASP A 21 9.32 5.96 8.91
CA ASP A 21 9.74 5.02 7.88
C ASP A 21 8.56 4.17 7.32
N GLN A 22 7.46 4.07 8.06
CA GLN A 22 6.29 3.30 7.65
C GLN A 22 5.47 4.00 6.54
N GLU A 23 5.26 5.31 6.63
CA GLU A 23 4.50 6.07 5.63
C GLU A 23 5.24 6.14 4.29
N THR A 24 6.56 6.34 4.32
CA THR A 24 7.41 6.36 3.12
C THR A 24 7.44 5.00 2.43
N SER A 25 7.49 3.90 3.20
CA SER A 25 7.41 2.55 2.65
C SER A 25 6.07 2.27 1.99
N GLN A 26 4.96 2.64 2.64
CA GLN A 26 3.63 2.44 2.08
C GLN A 26 3.40 3.25 0.80
N LEU A 27 3.88 4.51 0.76
CA LEU A 27 3.85 5.36 -0.42
C LEU A 27 4.62 4.73 -1.60
N ASN A 28 5.79 4.16 -1.33
CA ASN A 28 6.58 3.47 -2.35
C ASN A 28 5.87 2.21 -2.87
N GLN A 29 5.18 1.47 -1.99
CA GLN A 29 4.41 0.30 -2.38
C GLN A 29 3.19 0.65 -3.25
N ILE A 30 2.43 1.68 -2.88
CA ILE A 30 1.30 2.12 -3.71
C ILE A 30 1.77 2.65 -5.07
N ASN A 31 2.88 3.39 -5.13
CA ASN A 31 3.44 3.88 -6.39
C ASN A 31 3.86 2.76 -7.34
N LYS A 32 4.41 1.65 -6.82
CA LYS A 32 4.69 0.45 -7.63
C LYS A 32 3.42 -0.11 -8.25
N LYS A 33 2.33 -0.20 -7.48
CA LYS A 33 1.03 -0.69 -7.98
C LYS A 33 0.39 0.28 -8.98
N VAL A 34 0.47 1.58 -8.74
CA VAL A 34 0.06 2.62 -9.69
C VAL A 34 0.82 2.47 -11.01
N ASN A 35 2.12 2.22 -10.97
CA ASN A 35 2.91 2.01 -12.18
C ASN A 35 2.51 0.74 -12.94
N LEU A 36 2.16 -0.34 -12.22
CA LEU A 36 1.55 -1.53 -12.82
C LEU A 36 0.20 -1.22 -13.49
N CYS A 37 -0.68 -0.46 -12.84
CA CYS A 37 -1.95 -0.07 -13.45
C CYS A 37 -1.72 0.78 -14.72
N LYS A 38 -0.74 1.69 -14.70
CA LYS A 38 -0.39 2.53 -15.85
C LYS A 38 0.14 1.75 -17.05
N SER A 39 0.79 0.60 -16.85
CA SER A 39 1.36 -0.16 -17.98
C SER A 39 0.29 -0.66 -18.96
N CYS A 40 -0.95 -0.83 -18.49
CA CYS A 40 -2.07 -1.27 -19.32
C CYS A 40 -3.11 -0.17 -19.58
N HIS A 41 -3.34 0.73 -18.62
CA HIS A 41 -4.40 1.75 -18.72
C HIS A 41 -3.92 3.12 -19.17
N GLY A 42 -2.61 3.35 -19.25
CA GLY A 42 -2.06 4.69 -19.45
C GLY A 42 -2.16 5.55 -18.17
N PRO A 43 -2.02 6.87 -18.27
CA PRO A 43 -1.85 7.73 -17.08
C PRO A 43 -3.08 7.79 -16.17
N ASN A 44 -4.28 7.59 -16.73
CA ASN A 44 -5.59 7.71 -16.07
C ASN A 44 -6.50 6.54 -16.46
N ILE A 45 -7.37 6.11 -15.54
CA ILE A 45 -8.31 4.99 -15.76
C ILE A 45 -9.73 5.48 -16.14
N GLY A 46 -9.81 6.61 -16.84
CA GLY A 46 -11.05 7.16 -17.37
C GLY A 46 -11.90 7.94 -16.35
N ASN A 47 -11.28 8.74 -15.48
CA ASN A 47 -11.93 9.67 -14.54
C ASN A 47 -13.11 9.03 -13.80
N ARG A 48 -12.86 7.85 -13.23
CA ARG A 48 -13.85 7.11 -12.44
C ARG A 48 -13.80 7.57 -10.99
N ASP A 49 -14.96 7.67 -10.36
CA ASP A 49 -15.03 8.03 -8.95
C ASP A 49 -14.45 6.92 -8.05
N TYR A 50 -14.17 7.29 -6.81
CA TYR A 50 -13.60 6.40 -5.79
C TYR A 50 -14.40 5.10 -5.61
N ASN A 51 -15.73 5.21 -5.51
CA ASN A 51 -16.60 4.07 -5.23
C ASN A 51 -16.65 3.11 -6.41
N TYR A 52 -16.63 3.63 -7.63
CA TYR A 52 -16.55 2.82 -8.85
C TYR A 52 -15.29 1.96 -8.87
N ILE A 53 -14.14 2.55 -8.53
CA ILE A 53 -12.85 1.86 -8.56
C ILE A 53 -12.81 0.75 -7.50
N ILE A 54 -13.28 1.03 -6.28
CA ILE A 54 -13.40 0.01 -5.23
C ILE A 54 -14.28 -1.15 -5.70
N LYS A 55 -15.52 -0.86 -6.12
CA LYS A 55 -16.47 -1.89 -6.57
C LYS A 55 -15.90 -2.73 -7.71
N SER A 56 -15.20 -2.09 -8.65
CA SER A 56 -14.59 -2.77 -9.79
C SER A 56 -13.47 -3.71 -9.35
N LEU A 57 -12.50 -3.22 -8.56
CA LEU A 57 -11.37 -4.03 -8.10
C LEU A 57 -11.83 -5.18 -7.20
N GLU A 58 -12.81 -4.95 -6.32
CA GLU A 58 -13.42 -6.02 -5.53
C GLU A 58 -14.13 -7.06 -6.40
N SER A 59 -14.85 -6.63 -7.45
CA SER A 59 -15.55 -7.54 -8.35
C SER A 59 -14.58 -8.39 -9.16
N PHE A 60 -13.47 -7.82 -9.64
CA PHE A 60 -12.40 -8.57 -10.29
C PHE A 60 -11.72 -9.54 -9.32
N ARG A 61 -11.44 -9.11 -8.09
CA ARG A 61 -10.85 -9.96 -7.04
C ARG A 61 -11.76 -11.15 -6.68
N LYS A 62 -13.08 -10.92 -6.63
CA LYS A 62 -14.11 -11.95 -6.37
C LYS A 62 -14.45 -12.78 -7.63
N GLY A 63 -14.02 -12.36 -8.81
CA GLY A 63 -14.37 -12.98 -10.09
C GLY A 63 -15.82 -12.74 -10.54
N SER A 64 -16.58 -11.87 -9.87
CA SER A 64 -17.96 -11.55 -10.28
C SER A 64 -18.01 -10.65 -11.51
N ARG A 65 -16.92 -9.95 -11.81
CA ARG A 65 -16.70 -9.26 -13.09
C ARG A 65 -15.67 -10.04 -13.88
N ASP A 66 -16.07 -10.57 -15.03
CA ASP A 66 -15.19 -11.43 -15.82
C ASP A 66 -14.22 -10.61 -16.69
N ASN A 67 -12.94 -10.69 -16.32
CA ASN A 67 -11.81 -10.24 -17.12
C ASN A 67 -10.55 -10.95 -16.61
N PRO A 68 -10.02 -11.96 -17.33
CA PRO A 68 -8.91 -12.77 -16.83
C PRO A 68 -7.66 -11.98 -16.41
N ALA A 69 -7.31 -10.93 -17.17
CA ALA A 69 -6.17 -10.08 -16.85
C ALA A 69 -6.41 -9.28 -15.56
N MET A 70 -7.54 -8.59 -15.44
CA MET A 70 -7.85 -7.80 -14.25
C MET A 70 -8.12 -8.66 -13.02
N ASN A 71 -8.66 -9.87 -13.20
CA ASN A 71 -8.83 -10.83 -12.11
C ASN A 71 -7.47 -11.23 -11.53
N ALA A 72 -6.48 -11.52 -12.38
CA ALA A 72 -5.11 -11.83 -11.93
C ALA A 72 -4.45 -10.65 -11.21
N ILE A 73 -4.66 -9.42 -11.70
CA ILE A 73 -4.12 -8.19 -11.07
C ILE A 73 -4.79 -7.88 -9.73
N ALA A 74 -6.12 -8.08 -9.63
CA ALA A 74 -6.89 -7.73 -8.44
C ALA A 74 -6.80 -8.78 -7.32
N LYS A 75 -6.55 -10.05 -7.67
CA LYS A 75 -6.48 -11.17 -6.72
C LYS A 75 -5.52 -10.96 -5.53
N PRO A 76 -4.28 -10.48 -5.73
CA PRO A 76 -3.34 -10.25 -4.62
C PRO A 76 -3.53 -8.91 -3.89
N LEU A 77 -4.49 -8.06 -4.29
CA LEU A 77 -4.67 -6.76 -3.65
C LEU A 77 -5.39 -6.89 -2.30
N THR A 78 -4.84 -6.21 -1.30
CA THR A 78 -5.51 -6.03 0.00
C THR A 78 -6.59 -4.94 -0.09
N ASP A 79 -7.48 -4.90 0.90
CA ASP A 79 -8.53 -3.89 0.97
C ASP A 79 -7.96 -2.46 1.05
N ASP A 80 -6.88 -2.28 1.79
CA ASP A 80 -6.23 -0.98 1.93
C ASP A 80 -5.54 -0.55 0.64
N GLU A 81 -4.97 -1.48 -0.12
CA GLU A 81 -4.40 -1.19 -1.43
C GLU A 81 -5.48 -0.82 -2.44
N ILE A 82 -6.63 -1.49 -2.42
CA ILE A 82 -7.80 -1.12 -3.25
C ILE A 82 -8.26 0.30 -2.90
N LYS A 83 -8.40 0.63 -1.62
CA LYS A 83 -8.79 1.98 -1.16
C LYS A 83 -7.76 3.03 -1.59
N ASN A 84 -6.46 2.73 -1.47
CA ASN A 84 -5.40 3.66 -1.84
C ASN A 84 -5.33 3.88 -3.36
N LEU A 85 -5.49 2.83 -4.16
CA LEU A 85 -5.58 2.93 -5.62
C LEU A 85 -6.81 3.74 -6.04
N ALA A 86 -7.96 3.48 -5.43
CA ALA A 86 -9.19 4.22 -5.67
C ALA A 86 -9.02 5.70 -5.35
N LYS A 87 -8.41 6.04 -4.20
CA LYS A 87 -8.12 7.42 -3.80
C LYS A 87 -7.19 8.11 -4.80
N PHE A 88 -6.11 7.45 -5.20
CA PHE A 88 -5.15 7.99 -6.17
C PHE A 88 -5.82 8.34 -7.49
N TYR A 89 -6.59 7.41 -8.07
CA TYR A 89 -7.19 7.61 -9.38
C TYR A 89 -8.45 8.50 -9.36
N SER A 90 -9.19 8.56 -8.25
CA SER A 90 -10.34 9.47 -8.13
C SER A 90 -9.94 10.93 -7.94
N GLN A 91 -8.72 11.20 -7.47
CA GLN A 91 -8.17 12.55 -7.31
C GLN A 91 -7.47 13.07 -8.56
N LYS A 92 -7.17 12.17 -9.51
CA LYS A 92 -6.43 12.49 -10.72
C LYS A 92 -7.41 12.82 -11.84
N ASN A 93 -7.70 14.11 -12.00
CA ASN A 93 -8.53 14.67 -13.07
C ASN A 93 -7.75 14.91 -14.35
#